data_AF-A0A7Y3TRG6-F1
#
_entry.id   AF-A0A7Y3TRG6-F1
#
_cell.length_a   1.000
_cell.length_b   1.000
_cell.length_c   1.000
_cell.angle_alpha   90.00
_cell.angle_beta   90.00
_cell.angle_gamma   90.00
#
_symmetry.space_group_name_H-M   'P 1'
#
loop_
_entity.id
_entity.type
_entity.pdbx_description
1 polymer ?
#
loop_
_entity_poly.entity_id
_entity_poly.type
_entity_poly.pdbx_seq_one_letter_code
_entity_poly.pdbx_strand_id
1 'polypeptide(L)'
;MLLLLDGLDEVPEQWQKPIQARLRDFFDSYDQVPTIVTCRTQTTEFVPRGFECVEIAEFKPKQIKAFAYKWFTAINAQQGNSKADLFLQLAEQNKPAANLMEIPLLLSLACWIFQDRDELPSKRSELYEQGLDLLLEQWDEIRAIKRHCNSEVYKALNIDQRKDLLSHLAHHKFTNPQLQSNGKANFILFHQSEIENLISEHLSISRGESYKVLKAIESQHGLLVARAWKIWSFSHLTFQEYFAAHWFVQHQEQEILFKNICNSRWREVFLLITEMLDTAEQLLCSMKHKIDELLEENDKLQEFLQWINEKVKSIEISYKPEVVRACYFINNMGLAQNLPSYTISIDYGVNFLRLPDLRFQIDSSFCYDYDFFFDHFLQANCYHAIALAFNLRFSPTLENELGILKNLLKKAYENMKEEIKRIQALVDEEEENKKKQLMLAIFSNSKNWKNQLYCNGHSWDEKFAKVLNDFLNFDQEWQFDPEQTQLLRQYYDANQLLVDCLNSACYVSREVRQEIEDTLLLPISAALENRQQ
;
A
#
# COMPACT_ATOMS: atom_id res chain seq x y z
N MET A 1 25.98 11.08 19.68
CA MET A 1 25.40 9.72 19.63
C MET A 1 24.25 9.79 18.63
N LEU A 2 24.14 8.84 17.71
CA LEU A 2 23.05 8.71 16.73
C LEU A 2 22.42 7.34 16.95
N LEU A 3 21.10 7.29 17.09
CA LEU A 3 20.37 6.03 17.24
C LEU A 3 19.68 5.68 15.92
N LEU A 4 19.96 4.48 15.40
CA LEU A 4 19.31 3.95 14.20
C LEU A 4 18.53 2.70 14.58
N LEU A 5 17.22 2.72 14.39
CA LEU A 5 16.33 1.59 14.62
C LEU A 5 15.81 1.11 13.26
N ASP A 6 16.30 -0.03 12.80
CA ASP A 6 15.94 -0.57 11.49
C ASP A 6 14.83 -1.61 11.61
N GLY A 7 13.75 -1.47 10.83
CA GLY A 7 12.65 -2.43 10.73
C GLY A 7 11.76 -2.52 11.96
N LEU A 8 11.17 -1.40 12.42
CA LEU A 8 10.25 -1.42 13.58
C LEU A 8 9.01 -2.30 13.34
N ASP A 9 8.61 -2.50 12.09
CA ASP A 9 7.52 -3.40 11.69
C ASP A 9 7.84 -4.88 11.89
N GLU A 10 9.12 -5.23 11.92
CA GLU A 10 9.59 -6.58 12.24
C GLU A 10 9.48 -6.89 13.74
N VAL A 11 9.19 -5.89 14.58
CA VAL A 11 8.94 -6.11 16.00
C VAL A 11 7.65 -6.91 16.17
N PRO A 12 7.70 -8.08 16.84
CA PRO A 12 6.51 -8.86 17.12
C PRO A 12 5.49 -8.01 17.88
N GLU A 13 4.20 -8.15 17.55
CA GLU A 13 3.07 -7.34 18.07
C GLU A 13 3.13 -7.06 19.58
N GLN A 14 3.56 -8.09 20.25
CA GLN A 14 3.68 -8.22 21.66
C GLN A 14 4.66 -7.24 22.32
N TRP A 15 5.70 -6.90 21.59
CA TRP A 15 6.76 -6.00 22.00
C TRP A 15 6.53 -4.62 21.42
N GLN A 16 5.62 -4.44 20.46
CA GLN A 16 5.34 -3.13 19.87
C GLN A 16 4.91 -2.12 20.94
N LYS A 17 3.86 -2.37 21.74
CA LYS A 17 3.44 -1.43 22.80
C LYS A 17 4.52 -1.20 23.89
N PRO A 18 5.16 -2.24 24.46
CA PRO A 18 6.24 -2.04 25.43
C PRO A 18 7.47 -1.31 24.87
N ILE A 19 7.89 -1.62 23.64
CA ILE A 19 9.02 -0.97 22.98
C ILE A 19 8.66 0.47 22.68
N GLN A 20 7.46 0.76 22.16
CA GLN A 20 6.98 2.12 21.99
C GLN A 20 7.00 2.94 23.27
N ALA A 21 6.52 2.37 24.38
CA ALA A 21 6.53 3.05 25.67
C ALA A 21 7.97 3.39 26.07
N ARG A 22 8.89 2.42 25.98
CA ARG A 22 10.31 2.65 26.29
C ARG A 22 11.00 3.62 25.34
N LEU A 23 10.68 3.55 24.05
CA LEU A 23 11.19 4.48 23.05
C LEU A 23 10.70 5.89 23.35
N ARG A 24 9.43 6.05 23.70
CA ARG A 24 8.87 7.33 24.15
C ARG A 24 9.59 7.85 25.39
N ASP A 25 9.72 7.03 26.44
CA ASP A 25 10.43 7.41 27.67
C ASP A 25 11.89 7.83 27.36
N PHE A 26 12.54 7.13 26.43
CA PHE A 26 13.88 7.46 25.96
C PHE A 26 13.92 8.78 25.20
N PHE A 27 12.99 9.02 24.28
CA PHE A 27 12.94 10.27 23.51
C PHE A 27 12.56 11.48 24.39
N ASP A 28 11.69 11.29 25.38
CA ASP A 28 11.33 12.32 26.36
C ASP A 28 12.52 12.66 27.27
N SER A 29 13.35 11.68 27.61
CA SER A 29 14.53 11.86 28.48
C SER A 29 15.78 12.36 27.73
N TYR A 30 15.87 12.10 26.43
CA TYR A 30 17.05 12.33 25.61
C TYR A 30 16.70 12.99 24.26
N ASP A 31 15.94 14.09 24.32
CA ASP A 31 15.46 14.85 23.16
C ASP A 31 16.58 15.35 22.21
N GLN A 32 17.80 15.49 22.72
CA GLN A 32 18.98 15.90 21.95
C GLN A 32 19.63 14.79 21.13
N VAL A 33 19.23 13.51 21.28
CA VAL A 33 19.82 12.39 20.55
C VAL A 33 19.13 12.23 19.20
N PRO A 34 19.80 12.52 18.07
CA PRO A 34 19.20 12.28 16.76
C PRO A 34 18.87 10.80 16.62
N THR A 35 17.63 10.51 16.23
CA THR A 35 17.13 9.15 16.08
C THR A 35 16.47 8.99 14.72
N ILE A 36 16.81 7.92 14.01
CA ILE A 36 16.16 7.52 12.76
C ILE A 36 15.53 6.15 12.99
N VAL A 37 14.26 6.03 12.63
CA VAL A 37 13.51 4.78 12.69
C VAL A 37 13.03 4.44 11.29
N THR A 38 13.21 3.19 10.86
CA THR A 38 12.64 2.69 9.60
C THR A 38 11.51 1.72 9.92
N CYS A 39 10.44 1.76 9.12
CA CYS A 39 9.34 0.81 9.18
C CYS A 39 8.60 0.79 7.84
N ARG A 40 7.72 -0.19 7.64
CA ARG A 40 6.76 -0.18 6.52
C ARG A 40 5.71 0.93 6.70
N THR A 41 5.18 1.43 5.60
CA THR A 41 4.11 2.45 5.56
C THR A 41 2.82 1.98 6.26
N GLN A 42 2.55 0.67 6.18
CA GLN A 42 1.40 -0.01 6.80
C GLN A 42 1.49 -0.12 8.32
N THR A 43 2.62 0.29 8.92
CA THR A 43 2.93 0.17 10.35
C THR A 43 3.29 1.52 10.98
N THR A 44 2.90 2.61 10.33
CA THR A 44 3.18 3.99 10.80
C THR A 44 2.47 4.33 12.11
N GLU A 45 1.35 3.66 12.42
CA GLU A 45 0.66 3.78 13.71
C GLU A 45 1.55 3.39 14.90
N PHE A 46 2.65 2.66 14.65
CA PHE A 46 3.57 2.25 15.67
C PHE A 46 4.68 3.27 15.97
N VAL A 47 4.77 4.36 15.21
CA VAL A 47 5.79 5.41 15.40
C VAL A 47 5.36 6.36 16.52
N PRO A 48 6.19 6.60 17.55
CA PRO A 48 5.87 7.55 18.61
C PRO A 48 5.63 8.98 18.10
N ARG A 49 4.86 9.78 18.85
CA ARG A 49 4.65 11.20 18.54
C ARG A 49 5.98 11.96 18.61
N GLY A 50 6.15 12.98 17.75
CA GLY A 50 7.34 13.83 17.70
C GLY A 50 8.33 13.48 16.60
N PHE A 51 8.10 12.40 15.84
CA PHE A 51 8.87 12.09 14.64
C PHE A 51 8.34 12.87 13.42
N GLU A 52 9.27 13.34 12.60
CA GLU A 52 8.98 13.74 11.23
C GLU A 52 8.99 12.49 10.35
N CYS A 53 7.83 12.10 9.84
CA CYS A 53 7.71 10.94 8.97
C CYS A 53 8.11 11.30 7.54
N VAL A 54 9.05 10.55 6.98
CA VAL A 54 9.46 10.65 5.59
C VAL A 54 9.35 9.30 4.91
N GLU A 55 8.90 9.28 3.67
CA GLU A 55 8.82 8.07 2.86
C GLU A 55 10.02 7.98 1.90
N ILE A 56 10.58 6.77 1.76
CA ILE A 56 11.60 6.51 0.76
C ILE A 56 10.93 6.43 -0.59
N ALA A 57 11.13 7.46 -1.42
CA ALA A 57 10.59 7.50 -2.76
C ALA A 57 11.20 6.44 -3.69
N GLU A 58 10.39 6.03 -4.65
CA GLU A 58 10.78 5.24 -5.83
C GLU A 58 12.02 5.80 -6.56
N PHE A 59 12.81 4.92 -7.16
CA PHE A 59 13.95 5.32 -7.98
C PHE A 59 13.49 6.00 -9.27
N LYS A 60 14.02 7.20 -9.50
CA LYS A 60 13.82 7.92 -10.75
C LYS A 60 14.61 7.25 -11.89
N PRO A 61 14.23 7.46 -13.17
CA PRO A 61 14.93 6.87 -14.31
C PRO A 61 16.45 7.08 -14.32
N LYS A 62 16.93 8.25 -13.86
CA LYS A 62 18.36 8.53 -13.72
C LYS A 62 19.06 7.67 -12.66
N GLN A 63 18.37 7.36 -11.56
CA GLN A 63 18.88 6.49 -10.49
C GLN A 63 18.90 5.04 -10.94
N ILE A 64 17.85 4.57 -11.63
CA ILE A 64 17.79 3.23 -12.24
C ILE A 64 18.96 3.05 -13.22
N LYS A 65 19.14 4.01 -14.14
CA LYS A 65 20.26 4.02 -15.09
C LYS A 65 21.61 3.95 -14.39
N ALA A 66 21.83 4.82 -13.39
CA ALA A 66 23.08 4.84 -12.64
C ALA A 66 23.34 3.53 -11.86
N PHE A 67 22.28 2.92 -11.31
CA PHE A 67 22.36 1.64 -10.63
C PHE A 67 22.75 0.53 -11.61
N ALA A 68 22.06 0.41 -12.74
CA ALA A 68 22.30 -0.62 -13.75
C ALA A 68 23.76 -0.59 -14.24
N TYR A 69 24.29 0.56 -14.65
CA TYR A 69 25.69 0.64 -15.07
C TYR A 69 26.65 0.21 -13.96
N LYS A 70 26.46 0.70 -12.72
CA LYS A 70 27.32 0.32 -11.59
C LYS A 70 27.26 -1.18 -11.31
N TRP A 71 26.06 -1.76 -11.37
CA TRP A 71 25.84 -3.17 -11.11
C TRP A 71 26.53 -4.05 -12.17
N PHE A 72 26.25 -3.82 -13.45
CA PHE A 72 26.81 -4.63 -14.53
C PHE A 72 28.33 -4.44 -14.71
N THR A 73 28.85 -3.22 -14.50
CA THR A 73 30.31 -2.99 -14.53
C THR A 73 31.03 -3.61 -13.35
N ALA A 74 30.39 -3.73 -12.19
CA ALA A 74 30.96 -4.43 -11.04
C ALA A 74 31.08 -5.94 -11.29
N ILE A 75 30.16 -6.54 -12.05
CA ILE A 75 30.23 -7.95 -12.46
C ILE A 75 31.25 -8.16 -13.58
N ASN A 76 31.24 -7.32 -14.61
CA ASN A 76 32.16 -7.38 -15.72
C ASN A 76 32.54 -5.98 -16.22
N ALA A 77 33.75 -5.53 -15.89
CA ALA A 77 34.22 -4.19 -16.23
C ALA A 77 34.34 -3.93 -17.75
N GLN A 78 34.52 -4.97 -18.58
CA GLN A 78 34.71 -4.81 -20.02
C GLN A 78 33.39 -4.73 -20.79
N GLN A 79 32.41 -5.55 -20.41
CA GLN A 79 31.13 -5.67 -21.13
C GLN A 79 29.94 -5.06 -20.37
N GLY A 80 30.13 -4.65 -19.11
CA GLY A 80 29.05 -4.21 -18.23
C GLY A 80 28.28 -3.01 -18.75
N ASN A 81 28.93 -2.06 -19.43
CA ASN A 81 28.22 -0.91 -20.02
C ASN A 81 27.28 -1.35 -21.14
N SER A 82 27.75 -2.19 -22.08
CA SER A 82 26.91 -2.71 -23.16
C SER A 82 25.74 -3.55 -22.64
N LYS A 83 25.97 -4.33 -21.58
CA LYS A 83 24.91 -5.12 -20.95
C LYS A 83 23.89 -4.23 -20.22
N ALA A 84 24.34 -3.18 -19.55
CA ALA A 84 23.46 -2.17 -18.95
C ALA A 84 22.62 -1.42 -20.01
N ASP A 85 23.21 -1.07 -21.16
CA ASP A 85 22.50 -0.43 -22.27
C ASP A 85 21.35 -1.32 -22.77
N LEU A 86 21.63 -2.61 -22.99
CA LEU A 86 20.63 -3.58 -23.43
C LEU A 86 19.52 -3.80 -22.38
N PHE A 87 19.91 -3.93 -21.09
CA PHE A 87 18.98 -4.03 -19.97
C PHE A 87 18.00 -2.85 -19.93
N LEU A 88 18.52 -1.62 -20.01
CA LEU A 88 17.71 -0.41 -19.96
C LEU A 88 16.82 -0.28 -21.20
N GLN A 89 17.32 -0.65 -22.38
CA GLN A 89 16.53 -0.66 -23.61
C GLN A 89 15.33 -1.61 -23.52
N LEU A 90 15.54 -2.83 -23.01
CA LEU A 90 14.46 -3.80 -22.83
C LEU A 90 13.48 -3.38 -21.74
N ALA A 91 13.96 -2.78 -20.65
CA ALA A 91 13.11 -2.21 -19.61
C ALA A 91 12.20 -1.10 -20.18
N GLU A 92 12.75 -0.18 -20.99
CA GLU A 92 11.97 0.89 -21.63
C GLU A 92 10.87 0.35 -22.58
N GLN A 93 11.12 -0.81 -23.22
CA GLN A 93 10.15 -1.46 -24.09
C GLN A 93 9.06 -2.23 -23.33
N ASN A 94 9.30 -2.54 -22.06
CA ASN A 94 8.39 -3.29 -21.19
C ASN A 94 7.95 -2.41 -20.01
N LYS A 95 6.89 -1.60 -20.22
CA LYS A 95 6.34 -0.69 -19.19
C LYS A 95 6.08 -1.39 -17.85
N PRO A 96 5.44 -2.58 -17.79
CA PRO A 96 5.30 -3.34 -16.54
C PRO A 96 6.64 -3.61 -15.84
N ALA A 97 7.64 -4.12 -16.57
CA ALA A 97 8.97 -4.38 -15.99
C ALA A 97 9.66 -3.09 -15.52
N ALA A 98 9.55 -1.99 -16.27
CA ALA A 98 10.09 -0.70 -15.87
C ALA A 98 9.53 -0.20 -14.54
N ASN A 99 8.22 -0.34 -14.31
CA ASN A 99 7.58 0.04 -13.05
C ASN A 99 8.13 -0.77 -11.86
N LEU A 100 8.43 -2.06 -12.06
CA LEU A 100 9.04 -2.89 -11.01
C LEU A 100 10.44 -2.42 -10.64
N MET A 101 11.21 -1.90 -11.60
CA MET A 101 12.57 -1.40 -11.41
C MET A 101 12.66 -0.08 -10.63
N GLU A 102 11.53 0.59 -10.41
CA GLU A 102 11.47 1.75 -9.51
C GLU A 102 11.72 1.35 -8.04
N ILE A 103 11.52 0.06 -7.71
CA ILE A 103 11.80 -0.51 -6.39
C ILE A 103 13.23 -1.08 -6.37
N PRO A 104 14.16 -0.56 -5.55
CA PRO A 104 15.58 -0.92 -5.61
C PRO A 104 15.89 -2.42 -5.44
N LEU A 105 15.13 -3.11 -4.60
CA LEU A 105 15.26 -4.56 -4.41
C LEU A 105 14.91 -5.32 -5.70
N LEU A 106 13.79 -4.96 -6.35
CA LEU A 106 13.36 -5.57 -7.60
C LEU A 106 14.30 -5.25 -8.75
N LEU A 107 14.81 -4.01 -8.82
CA LEU A 107 15.86 -3.63 -9.77
C LEU A 107 17.11 -4.51 -9.62
N SER A 108 17.51 -4.80 -8.38
CA SER A 108 18.67 -5.66 -8.10
C SER A 108 18.43 -7.10 -8.60
N LEU A 109 17.24 -7.65 -8.36
CA LEU A 109 16.84 -8.98 -8.86
C LEU A 109 16.75 -8.99 -10.39
N ALA A 110 16.14 -7.97 -10.99
CA ALA A 110 16.03 -7.84 -12.44
C ALA A 110 17.41 -7.76 -13.12
N CYS A 111 18.36 -7.01 -12.54
CA CYS A 111 19.74 -6.97 -13.06
C CYS A 111 20.37 -8.37 -13.02
N TRP A 112 20.12 -9.14 -11.96
CA TRP A 112 20.66 -10.48 -11.82
C TRP A 112 20.01 -11.48 -12.78
N ILE A 113 18.69 -11.47 -12.91
CA ILE A 113 17.97 -12.30 -13.89
C ILE A 113 18.44 -11.99 -15.29
N PHE A 114 18.54 -10.71 -15.64
CA PHE A 114 19.02 -10.29 -16.93
C PHE A 114 20.49 -10.67 -17.18
N GLN A 115 21.32 -10.70 -16.13
CA GLN A 115 22.71 -11.14 -16.24
C GLN A 115 22.81 -12.58 -16.74
N ASP A 116 21.87 -13.45 -16.35
CA ASP A 116 21.87 -14.87 -16.66
C ASP A 116 21.03 -15.22 -17.89
N ARG A 117 19.80 -14.69 -17.97
CA ARG A 117 18.77 -15.12 -18.93
C ARG A 117 18.54 -14.13 -20.08
N ASP A 118 19.13 -12.93 -20.02
CA ASP A 118 18.91 -11.84 -20.98
C ASP A 118 17.41 -11.47 -21.20
N GLU A 119 16.56 -11.76 -20.20
CA GLU A 119 15.11 -11.50 -20.21
C GLU A 119 14.68 -10.68 -18.98
N LEU A 120 13.52 -10.02 -19.09
CA LEU A 120 12.92 -9.19 -18.03
C LEU A 120 11.48 -9.61 -17.75
N PRO A 121 11.21 -10.19 -16.56
CA PRO A 121 9.86 -10.51 -16.15
C PRO A 121 8.97 -9.28 -16.00
N SER A 122 7.68 -9.46 -16.26
CA SER A 122 6.71 -8.36 -16.30
C SER A 122 5.84 -8.29 -15.05
N LYS A 123 5.80 -9.37 -14.26
CA LYS A 123 5.13 -9.43 -12.96
C LYS A 123 6.15 -9.47 -11.83
N ARG A 124 5.74 -8.96 -10.66
CA ARG A 124 6.58 -9.00 -9.46
C ARG A 124 6.70 -10.44 -8.95
N SER A 125 5.63 -11.23 -9.01
CA SER A 125 5.66 -12.67 -8.74
C SER A 125 6.71 -13.41 -9.58
N GLU A 126 6.74 -13.16 -10.89
CA GLU A 126 7.71 -13.76 -11.82
C GLU A 126 9.15 -13.32 -11.55
N LEU A 127 9.39 -12.04 -11.21
CA LEU A 127 10.72 -11.57 -10.78
C LEU A 127 11.22 -12.33 -9.56
N TYR A 128 10.35 -12.54 -8.56
CA TYR A 128 10.73 -13.32 -7.39
C TYR A 128 10.96 -14.78 -7.73
N GLU A 129 10.08 -15.38 -8.53
CA GLU A 129 10.21 -16.77 -8.97
C GLU A 129 11.54 -17.02 -9.68
N GLN A 130 11.83 -16.26 -10.74
CA GLN A 130 13.05 -16.43 -11.51
C GLN A 130 14.31 -16.07 -10.70
N GLY A 131 14.25 -15.03 -9.87
CA GLY A 131 15.36 -14.68 -8.99
C GLY A 131 15.65 -15.77 -7.95
N LEU A 132 14.61 -16.42 -7.42
CA LEU A 132 14.73 -17.55 -6.50
C LEU A 132 15.20 -18.81 -7.21
N ASP A 133 14.75 -19.06 -8.44
CA ASP A 133 15.28 -20.15 -9.27
C ASP A 133 16.78 -20.00 -9.46
N LEU A 134 17.24 -18.81 -9.84
CA LEU A 134 18.69 -18.54 -9.99
C LEU A 134 19.44 -18.73 -8.67
N LEU A 135 18.88 -18.29 -7.54
CA LEU A 135 19.46 -18.53 -6.21
C LEU A 135 19.63 -20.03 -5.93
N LEU A 136 18.62 -20.82 -6.27
CA LEU A 136 18.54 -22.25 -5.99
C LEU A 136 19.34 -23.10 -7.02
N GLU A 137 19.44 -22.64 -8.28
CA GLU A 137 20.15 -23.27 -9.42
C GLU A 137 21.65 -22.98 -9.42
N GLN A 138 22.05 -21.70 -9.47
CA GLN A 138 23.42 -21.29 -9.78
C GLN A 138 24.43 -21.68 -8.69
N TRP A 139 23.97 -22.05 -7.50
CA TRP A 139 24.86 -22.52 -6.43
C TRP A 139 25.38 -23.94 -6.61
N ASP A 140 24.66 -24.80 -7.36
CA ASP A 140 25.13 -26.16 -7.63
C ASP A 140 26.28 -26.16 -8.65
N GLU A 141 26.36 -25.16 -9.54
CA GLU A 141 27.33 -25.14 -10.65
C GLU A 141 28.52 -24.18 -10.44
N ILE A 142 28.30 -22.97 -9.91
CA ILE A 142 29.29 -21.87 -10.04
C ILE A 142 30.37 -21.87 -8.95
N ARG A 143 30.19 -22.65 -7.87
CA ARG A 143 31.19 -22.73 -6.79
C ARG A 143 31.44 -24.17 -6.34
N ALA A 144 32.27 -24.87 -7.11
CA ALA A 144 33.13 -25.96 -6.64
C ALA A 144 34.13 -25.54 -5.51
N ILE A 145 33.85 -24.45 -4.79
CA ILE A 145 34.47 -24.12 -3.53
C ILE A 145 33.83 -25.07 -2.51
N LYS A 146 34.61 -26.06 -2.06
CA LYS A 146 34.32 -26.96 -0.93
C LYS A 146 34.04 -26.19 0.37
N ARG A 147 32.98 -25.38 0.42
CA ARG A 147 32.37 -24.96 1.68
C ARG A 147 31.65 -26.18 2.22
N HIS A 148 31.82 -26.44 3.51
CA HIS A 148 31.51 -27.68 4.21
C HIS A 148 30.00 -27.95 4.32
N CYS A 149 29.27 -27.98 3.20
CA CYS A 149 27.88 -28.39 3.12
C CYS A 149 27.81 -29.92 3.02
N ASN A 150 27.72 -30.57 4.18
CA ASN A 150 27.73 -32.03 4.30
C ASN A 150 26.32 -32.64 4.33
N SER A 151 25.31 -31.97 3.75
CA SER A 151 23.97 -32.55 3.61
C SER A 151 23.81 -33.14 2.21
N GLU A 152 23.98 -34.45 2.10
CA GLU A 152 23.65 -35.18 0.86
C GLU A 152 22.14 -35.18 0.61
N VAL A 153 21.33 -35.08 1.67
CA VAL A 153 19.88 -34.93 1.57
C VAL A 153 19.50 -33.66 0.81
N TYR A 154 20.05 -32.50 1.20
CA TYR A 154 19.69 -31.23 0.57
C TYR A 154 20.13 -31.17 -0.90
N LYS A 155 21.32 -31.70 -1.21
CA LYS A 155 21.82 -31.79 -2.60
C LYS A 155 20.94 -32.65 -3.49
N ALA A 156 20.32 -33.69 -2.93
CA ALA A 156 19.42 -34.56 -3.68
C ALA A 156 18.05 -33.93 -3.97
N LEU A 157 17.69 -32.83 -3.30
CA LEU A 157 16.46 -32.10 -3.58
C LEU A 157 16.58 -31.35 -4.90
N ASN A 158 15.58 -31.52 -5.76
CA ASN A 158 15.41 -30.65 -6.93
C ASN A 158 14.87 -29.27 -6.51
N ILE A 159 14.79 -28.33 -7.46
CA ILE A 159 14.37 -26.94 -7.19
C ILE A 159 12.96 -26.90 -6.59
N ASP A 160 12.02 -27.66 -7.14
CA ASP A 160 10.63 -27.69 -6.66
C ASP A 160 10.55 -28.19 -5.21
N GLN A 161 11.30 -29.23 -4.86
CA GLN A 161 11.38 -29.74 -3.48
C GLN A 161 12.04 -28.74 -2.53
N ARG A 162 13.03 -27.96 -3.01
CA ARG A 162 13.64 -26.87 -2.22
C ARG A 162 12.64 -25.74 -2.01
N LYS A 163 11.88 -25.35 -3.04
CA LYS A 163 10.80 -24.35 -2.96
C LYS A 163 9.70 -24.82 -2.01
N ASP A 164 9.27 -26.07 -2.12
CA ASP A 164 8.22 -26.65 -1.27
C ASP A 164 8.63 -26.65 0.21
N LEU A 165 9.87 -27.06 0.52
CA LEU A 165 10.43 -26.96 1.86
C LEU A 165 10.42 -25.52 2.40
N LEU A 166 10.88 -24.55 1.61
CA LEU A 166 10.91 -23.14 2.03
C LEU A 166 9.49 -22.56 2.18
N SER A 167 8.56 -22.98 1.32
CA SER A 167 7.13 -22.65 1.38
C SER A 167 6.50 -23.17 2.65
N HIS A 168 6.78 -24.43 3.02
CA HIS A 168 6.33 -25.03 4.27
C HIS A 168 6.84 -24.24 5.49
N LEU A 169 8.11 -23.84 5.50
CA LEU A 169 8.67 -23.04 6.60
C LEU A 169 8.03 -21.66 6.70
N ALA A 170 7.83 -20.98 5.57
CA ALA A 170 7.20 -19.67 5.53
C ALA A 170 5.72 -19.74 5.96
N HIS A 171 4.97 -20.69 5.43
CA HIS A 171 3.58 -20.95 5.79
C HIS A 171 3.43 -21.19 7.29
N HIS A 172 4.22 -22.09 7.87
CA HIS A 172 4.14 -22.40 9.31
C HIS A 172 4.26 -21.12 10.15
N LYS A 173 5.17 -20.21 9.78
CA LYS A 173 5.35 -18.94 10.49
C LYS A 173 4.19 -17.97 10.35
N PHE A 174 3.58 -17.91 9.17
CA PHE A 174 2.42 -17.07 8.92
C PHE A 174 1.18 -17.60 9.63
N THR A 175 0.95 -18.91 9.61
CA THR A 175 -0.29 -19.55 10.12
C THR A 175 -0.25 -19.91 11.59
N ASN A 176 0.91 -20.28 12.11
CA ASN A 176 1.12 -20.68 13.50
C ASN A 176 2.14 -19.78 14.16
N PRO A 177 1.84 -18.48 14.33
CA PRO A 177 2.78 -17.60 15.02
C PRO A 177 2.89 -18.07 16.48
N GLN A 178 4.01 -18.73 16.81
CA GLN A 178 4.19 -19.36 18.10
C GLN A 178 3.96 -18.37 19.23
N LEU A 179 3.11 -18.75 20.19
CA LEU A 179 2.97 -18.03 21.45
C LEU A 179 4.26 -18.23 22.25
N GLN A 180 5.04 -17.16 22.39
CA GLN A 180 6.19 -17.15 23.29
C GLN A 180 5.73 -17.33 24.75
N SER A 181 6.65 -17.57 25.68
CA SER A 181 6.35 -17.79 27.12
C SER A 181 5.58 -16.65 27.80
N ASN A 182 5.47 -15.49 27.15
CA ASN A 182 4.65 -14.35 27.55
C ASN A 182 3.26 -14.31 26.88
N GLY A 183 2.86 -15.37 26.17
CA GLY A 183 1.54 -15.57 25.57
C GLY A 183 1.33 -14.89 24.21
N LYS A 184 2.38 -14.70 23.40
CA LYS A 184 2.31 -13.74 22.27
C LYS A 184 3.05 -14.21 20.99
N ALA A 185 2.53 -13.82 19.82
CA ALA A 185 2.80 -14.39 18.50
C ALA A 185 4.08 -13.88 17.80
N ASN A 186 4.94 -14.80 17.32
CA ASN A 186 6.14 -14.51 16.52
C ASN A 186 6.12 -15.21 15.15
N PHE A 187 6.20 -14.41 14.08
CA PHE A 187 6.09 -14.87 12.70
C PHE A 187 7.38 -14.70 11.87
N ILE A 188 8.47 -14.15 12.42
CA ILE A 188 9.72 -13.92 11.65
C ILE A 188 10.83 -14.86 12.13
N LEU A 189 11.00 -14.94 13.46
CA LEU A 189 12.15 -15.61 14.05
C LEU A 189 11.82 -17.06 14.39
N PHE A 190 12.60 -18.00 13.87
CA PHE A 190 12.54 -19.39 14.28
C PHE A 190 13.49 -19.64 15.45
N HIS A 191 13.04 -20.42 16.44
CA HIS A 191 13.99 -21.11 17.30
C HIS A 191 14.65 -22.25 16.52
N GLN A 192 15.94 -22.50 16.75
CA GLN A 192 16.67 -23.54 16.02
C GLN A 192 15.98 -24.92 16.11
N SER A 193 15.47 -25.29 17.29
CA SER A 193 14.75 -26.56 17.46
C SER A 193 13.42 -26.60 16.70
N GLU A 194 12.75 -25.47 16.53
CA GLU A 194 11.49 -25.36 15.76
C GLU A 194 11.78 -25.60 14.28
N ILE A 195 12.70 -24.83 13.69
CA ILE A 195 13.02 -24.97 12.26
C ILE A 195 13.63 -26.33 11.93
N GLU A 196 14.45 -26.89 12.83
CA GLU A 196 14.97 -28.25 12.67
C GLU A 196 13.85 -29.29 12.70
N ASN A 197 12.82 -29.12 13.53
CA ASN A 197 11.68 -30.03 13.55
C ASN A 197 10.89 -29.94 12.24
N LEU A 198 10.59 -28.72 11.78
CA LEU A 198 9.83 -28.51 10.55
C LEU A 198 10.53 -29.12 9.33
N ILE A 199 11.85 -28.93 9.22
CA ILE A 199 12.66 -29.55 8.15
C ILE A 199 12.67 -31.08 8.30
N SER A 200 12.83 -31.58 9.53
CA SER A 200 12.88 -33.02 9.83
C SER A 200 11.57 -33.73 9.46
N GLU A 201 10.44 -33.13 9.80
CA GLU A 201 9.09 -33.63 9.51
C GLU A 201 8.80 -33.58 8.01
N HIS A 202 9.03 -32.43 7.37
CA HIS A 202 8.73 -32.22 5.96
C HIS A 202 9.56 -33.15 5.05
N LEU A 203 10.85 -33.32 5.33
CA LEU A 203 11.73 -34.19 4.54
C LEU A 203 11.76 -35.65 5.03
N SER A 204 11.04 -35.99 6.12
CA SER A 204 11.08 -37.31 6.75
C SER A 204 12.51 -37.78 7.10
N ILE A 205 13.33 -36.88 7.64
CA ILE A 205 14.73 -37.13 8.02
C ILE A 205 14.95 -37.00 9.53
N SER A 206 16.11 -37.45 10.02
CA SER A 206 16.47 -37.26 11.43
C SER A 206 16.78 -35.79 11.75
N ARG A 207 16.61 -35.38 13.03
CA ARG A 207 17.00 -34.03 13.50
C ARG A 207 18.47 -33.68 13.22
N GLY A 208 19.37 -34.66 13.31
CA GLY A 208 20.79 -34.47 13.00
C GLY A 208 21.03 -34.11 11.53
N GLU A 209 20.28 -34.73 10.61
CA GLU A 209 20.33 -34.38 9.18
C GLU A 209 19.62 -33.07 8.89
N SER A 210 18.53 -32.77 9.59
CA SER A 210 17.81 -31.50 9.49
C SER A 210 18.70 -30.29 9.80
N TYR A 211 19.52 -30.35 10.85
CA TYR A 211 20.49 -29.27 11.12
C TYR A 211 21.49 -29.07 9.98
N LYS A 212 21.94 -30.15 9.32
CA LYS A 212 22.83 -30.07 8.15
C LYS A 212 22.11 -29.45 6.95
N VAL A 213 20.83 -29.76 6.73
CA VAL A 213 19.99 -29.13 5.71
C VAL A 213 19.86 -27.63 5.98
N LEU A 214 19.51 -27.23 7.20
CA LEU A 214 19.42 -25.82 7.59
C LEU A 214 20.73 -25.07 7.32
N LYS A 215 21.87 -25.67 7.70
CA LYS A 215 23.20 -25.10 7.43
C LYS A 215 23.55 -25.07 5.94
N ALA A 216 23.06 -26.05 5.15
CA ALA A 216 23.21 -26.03 3.70
C ALA A 216 22.47 -24.83 3.10
N ILE A 217 21.19 -24.62 3.45
CA ILE A 217 20.39 -23.47 2.99
C ILE A 217 21.06 -22.13 3.33
N GLU A 218 21.57 -21.98 4.56
CA GLU A 218 22.30 -20.78 4.99
C GLU A 218 23.57 -20.53 4.16
N SER A 219 24.38 -21.57 4.00
CA SER A 219 25.70 -21.45 3.37
C SER A 219 25.66 -21.36 1.84
N GLN A 220 24.65 -21.98 1.22
CA GLN A 220 24.44 -21.98 -0.22
C GLN A 220 23.66 -20.73 -0.61
N HIS A 221 22.37 -20.67 -0.34
CA HIS A 221 21.56 -19.60 -0.94
C HIS A 221 21.50 -18.33 -0.07
N GLY A 222 21.80 -18.43 1.22
CA GLY A 222 21.61 -17.32 2.16
C GLY A 222 20.14 -16.92 2.33
N LEU A 223 19.21 -17.80 1.96
CA LEU A 223 17.76 -17.57 2.08
C LEU A 223 17.30 -17.67 3.54
N LEU A 224 17.98 -18.49 4.34
CA LEU A 224 17.84 -18.55 5.80
C LEU A 224 19.14 -18.12 6.44
N VAL A 225 19.07 -17.34 7.51
CA VAL A 225 20.25 -16.79 8.20
C VAL A 225 20.11 -16.89 9.71
N ALA A 226 21.22 -17.16 10.40
CA ALA A 226 21.28 -17.05 11.85
C ALA A 226 21.28 -15.57 12.27
N ARG A 227 20.29 -15.16 13.08
CA ARG A 227 20.17 -13.79 13.63
C ARG A 227 20.83 -13.66 15.00
N ALA A 228 20.80 -14.74 15.79
CA ALA A 228 21.46 -14.83 17.09
C ALA A 228 21.74 -16.30 17.44
N TRP A 229 22.29 -16.56 18.62
CA TRP A 229 22.49 -17.92 19.10
C TRP A 229 21.18 -18.71 19.10
N LYS A 230 21.10 -19.74 18.24
CA LYS A 230 19.91 -20.60 18.04
C LYS A 230 18.66 -19.86 17.55
N ILE A 231 18.80 -18.70 16.93
CA ILE A 231 17.70 -17.94 16.34
C ILE A 231 17.95 -17.72 14.86
N TRP A 232 16.95 -18.03 14.05
CA TRP A 232 17.01 -18.05 12.61
C TRP A 232 15.87 -17.23 12.01
N SER A 233 16.01 -16.79 10.76
CA SER A 233 14.91 -16.21 9.98
C SER A 233 15.19 -16.36 8.49
N PHE A 234 14.21 -16.03 7.65
CA PHE A 234 14.51 -15.66 6.27
C PHE A 234 15.45 -14.46 6.24
N SER A 235 16.30 -14.39 5.22
CA SER A 235 17.22 -13.25 5.04
C SER A 235 16.49 -11.94 4.81
N HIS A 236 15.32 -12.01 4.17
CA HIS A 236 14.43 -10.90 3.95
C HIS A 236 12.96 -11.31 4.08
N LEU A 237 12.12 -10.44 4.65
CA LEU A 237 10.69 -10.71 4.84
C LEU A 237 9.98 -10.96 3.51
N THR A 238 10.37 -10.28 2.44
CA THR A 238 9.84 -10.50 1.08
C THR A 238 9.97 -11.94 0.59
N PHE A 239 11.08 -12.63 0.87
CA PHE A 239 11.20 -14.03 0.49
C PHE A 239 10.26 -14.91 1.30
N GLN A 240 10.10 -14.61 2.59
CA GLN A 240 9.13 -15.30 3.43
C GLN A 240 7.69 -15.07 2.93
N GLU A 241 7.33 -13.85 2.54
CA GLU A 241 6.03 -13.49 1.97
C GLU A 241 5.78 -14.22 0.65
N TYR A 242 6.78 -14.28 -0.23
CA TYR A 242 6.71 -15.03 -1.49
C TYR A 242 6.49 -16.52 -1.24
N PHE A 243 7.28 -17.15 -0.38
CA PHE A 243 7.15 -18.57 -0.09
C PHE A 243 5.84 -18.91 0.63
N ALA A 244 5.32 -18.00 1.47
CA ALA A 244 3.98 -18.14 2.04
C ALA A 244 2.90 -18.08 0.95
N ALA A 245 2.95 -17.10 0.05
CA ALA A 245 2.02 -16.99 -1.07
C ALA A 245 2.08 -18.24 -1.97
N HIS A 246 3.29 -18.70 -2.30
CA HIS A 246 3.51 -19.93 -3.08
C HIS A 246 2.84 -21.15 -2.43
N TRP A 247 2.93 -21.31 -1.10
CA TRP A 247 2.23 -22.38 -0.39
C TRP A 247 0.70 -22.34 -0.61
N PHE A 248 0.09 -21.17 -0.42
CA PHE A 248 -1.38 -21.01 -0.51
C PHE A 248 -1.91 -21.25 -1.93
N VAL A 249 -1.13 -20.91 -2.95
CA VAL A 249 -1.45 -21.23 -4.35
C VAL A 249 -1.49 -22.76 -4.57
N GLN A 250 -0.57 -23.51 -3.95
CA GLN A 250 -0.47 -24.96 -4.13
C GLN A 250 -1.45 -25.77 -3.27
N HIS A 251 -1.77 -25.32 -2.04
CA HIS A 251 -2.49 -26.13 -1.04
C HIS A 251 -3.95 -25.74 -0.80
N GLN A 252 -4.45 -24.67 -1.43
CA GLN A 252 -5.87 -24.23 -1.39
C GLN A 252 -6.47 -24.06 0.03
N GLU A 253 -5.68 -23.62 1.01
CA GLU A 253 -6.11 -23.36 2.39
C GLU A 253 -6.85 -22.02 2.56
N GLN A 254 -7.96 -21.85 1.84
CA GLN A 254 -8.69 -20.57 1.76
C GLN A 254 -9.20 -20.05 3.11
N GLU A 255 -9.64 -20.93 4.01
CA GLU A 255 -10.17 -20.54 5.32
C GLU A 255 -9.14 -19.75 6.15
N ILE A 256 -7.90 -20.23 6.20
CA ILE A 256 -6.81 -19.59 6.95
C ILE A 256 -6.43 -18.27 6.30
N LEU A 257 -6.37 -18.23 4.97
CA LEU A 257 -6.05 -17.03 4.20
C LEU A 257 -7.08 -15.91 4.49
N PHE A 258 -8.37 -16.20 4.31
CA PHE A 258 -9.44 -15.21 4.48
C PHE A 258 -9.69 -14.81 5.93
N LYS A 259 -9.39 -15.68 6.90
CA LYS A 259 -9.36 -15.30 8.32
C LYS A 259 -8.39 -14.15 8.61
N ASN A 260 -7.35 -14.00 7.79
CA ASN A 260 -6.32 -12.98 7.93
C ASN A 260 -6.48 -11.79 6.96
N ILE A 261 -7.63 -11.63 6.29
CA ILE A 261 -7.82 -10.55 5.29
C ILE A 261 -7.65 -9.13 5.87
N CYS A 262 -8.01 -8.91 7.13
CA CYS A 262 -7.85 -7.64 7.83
C CYS A 262 -6.47 -7.49 8.51
N ASN A 263 -5.59 -8.50 8.39
CA ASN A 263 -4.28 -8.49 9.01
C ASN A 263 -3.28 -7.85 8.04
N SER A 264 -2.81 -6.64 8.35
CA SER A 264 -1.88 -5.89 7.50
C SER A 264 -0.61 -6.67 7.14
N ARG A 265 -0.16 -7.61 7.98
CA ARG A 265 1.00 -8.48 7.70
C ARG A 265 0.78 -9.41 6.51
N TRP A 266 -0.47 -9.77 6.22
CA TRP A 266 -0.82 -10.68 5.13
C TRP A 266 -1.03 -9.96 3.81
N ARG A 267 -0.98 -8.62 3.81
CA ARG A 267 -1.25 -7.80 2.62
C ARG A 267 -0.41 -8.21 1.42
N GLU A 268 0.90 -8.37 1.59
CA GLU A 268 1.77 -8.79 0.48
C GLU A 268 1.55 -10.24 0.06
N VAL A 269 1.13 -11.12 0.98
CA VAL A 269 0.78 -12.50 0.64
C VAL A 269 -0.42 -12.52 -0.30
N PHE A 270 -1.47 -11.75 -0.03
CA PHE A 270 -2.65 -11.65 -0.92
C PHE A 270 -2.29 -11.10 -2.31
N LEU A 271 -1.49 -10.04 -2.36
CA LEU A 271 -1.04 -9.46 -3.63
C LEU A 271 -0.23 -10.46 -4.45
N LEU A 272 0.70 -11.18 -3.81
CA LEU A 272 1.52 -12.18 -4.48
C LEU A 272 0.70 -13.38 -4.95
N ILE A 273 -0.24 -13.89 -4.15
CA ILE A 273 -1.17 -14.96 -4.58
C ILE A 273 -1.93 -14.49 -5.83
N THR A 274 -2.43 -13.26 -5.82
CA THR A 274 -3.22 -12.71 -6.93
C THR A 274 -2.39 -12.63 -8.22
N GLU A 275 -1.11 -12.25 -8.12
CA GLU A 275 -0.19 -12.22 -9.26
C GLU A 275 0.29 -13.61 -9.73
N MET A 276 0.30 -14.62 -8.84
CA MET A 276 0.74 -15.99 -9.13
C MET A 276 -0.35 -16.84 -9.80
N LEU A 277 -1.63 -16.50 -9.61
CA LEU A 277 -2.74 -17.24 -10.22
C LEU A 277 -2.89 -16.89 -11.70
N ASP A 278 -3.22 -17.90 -12.51
CA ASP A 278 -3.58 -17.71 -13.92
C ASP A 278 -4.82 -16.81 -14.08
N THR A 279 -5.80 -17.00 -13.19
CA THR A 279 -7.01 -16.18 -13.07
C THR A 279 -7.26 -15.89 -11.60
N ALA A 280 -7.48 -14.63 -11.25
CA ALA A 280 -7.72 -14.22 -9.86
C ALA A 280 -9.21 -14.08 -9.51
N GLU A 281 -10.13 -14.37 -10.45
CA GLU A 281 -11.56 -14.10 -10.29
C GLU A 281 -12.15 -14.74 -9.02
N GLN A 282 -11.92 -16.03 -8.81
CA GLN A 282 -12.43 -16.73 -7.63
C GLN A 282 -11.88 -16.14 -6.33
N LEU A 283 -10.58 -15.84 -6.28
CA LEU A 283 -9.95 -15.24 -5.10
C LEU A 283 -10.57 -13.88 -4.79
N LEU A 284 -10.70 -13.01 -5.79
CA LEU A 284 -11.21 -11.64 -5.63
C LEU A 284 -12.69 -11.62 -5.24
N CYS A 285 -13.51 -12.50 -5.84
CA CYS A 285 -14.91 -12.65 -5.44
C CYS A 285 -15.04 -13.15 -3.99
N SER A 286 -14.21 -14.13 -3.59
CA SER A 286 -14.17 -14.59 -2.20
C SER A 286 -13.67 -13.53 -1.22
N MET A 287 -12.67 -12.72 -1.62
CA MET A 287 -12.24 -11.55 -0.84
C MET A 287 -13.40 -10.58 -0.65
N LYS A 288 -14.11 -10.21 -1.72
CA LYS A 288 -15.26 -9.31 -1.66
C LYS A 288 -16.35 -9.84 -0.74
N HIS A 289 -16.72 -11.12 -0.89
CA HIS A 289 -17.69 -11.77 0.00
C HIS A 289 -17.26 -11.68 1.46
N LYS A 290 -15.98 -12.00 1.75
CA LYS A 290 -15.47 -11.96 3.12
C LYS A 290 -15.43 -10.56 3.71
N ILE A 291 -15.15 -9.55 2.89
CA ILE A 291 -15.16 -8.14 3.27
C ILE A 291 -16.58 -7.69 3.61
N ASP A 292 -17.57 -8.08 2.80
CA ASP A 292 -18.98 -7.75 3.05
C ASP A 292 -19.50 -8.36 4.36
N GLU A 293 -19.14 -9.62 4.63
CA GLU A 293 -19.47 -10.33 5.89
C GLU A 293 -18.98 -9.57 7.13
N LEU A 294 -17.90 -8.78 7.05
CA LEU A 294 -17.37 -8.05 8.22
C LEU A 294 -18.40 -7.13 8.85
N LEU A 295 -19.31 -6.56 8.04
CA LEU A 295 -20.29 -5.59 8.50
C LEU A 295 -21.71 -6.17 8.55
N GLU A 296 -21.90 -7.45 8.22
CA GLU A 296 -23.23 -8.05 8.01
C GLU A 296 -24.12 -8.00 9.25
N GLU A 297 -23.56 -8.35 10.40
CA GLU A 297 -24.31 -8.43 11.66
C GLU A 297 -24.51 -7.07 12.34
N ASN A 298 -23.98 -5.97 11.77
CA ASN A 298 -24.01 -4.65 12.40
C ASN A 298 -24.98 -3.70 11.69
N ASP A 299 -26.23 -3.68 12.16
CA ASP A 299 -27.32 -2.87 11.59
C ASP A 299 -26.93 -1.39 11.40
N LYS A 300 -26.27 -0.79 12.38
CA LYS A 300 -25.88 0.62 12.32
C LYS A 300 -24.83 0.90 11.25
N LEU A 301 -23.91 -0.02 11.03
CA LEU A 301 -22.91 0.12 9.96
C LEU A 301 -23.54 -0.14 8.59
N GLN A 302 -24.53 -1.03 8.50
CA GLN A 302 -25.33 -1.20 7.28
C GLN A 302 -26.16 0.04 6.96
N GLU A 303 -26.80 0.67 7.96
CA GLU A 303 -27.51 1.95 7.82
C GLU A 303 -26.56 3.06 7.34
N PHE A 304 -25.32 3.07 7.83
CA PHE A 304 -24.30 4.02 7.37
C PHE A 304 -23.95 3.82 5.89
N LEU A 305 -23.70 2.58 5.44
CA LEU A 305 -23.44 2.29 4.03
C LEU A 305 -24.66 2.60 3.15
N GLN A 306 -25.87 2.32 3.63
CA GLN A 306 -27.11 2.67 2.94
C GLN A 306 -27.25 4.18 2.76
N TRP A 307 -26.98 4.95 3.82
CA TRP A 307 -26.98 6.41 3.74
C TRP A 307 -25.96 6.91 2.70
N ILE A 308 -24.74 6.37 2.68
CA ILE A 308 -23.73 6.70 1.66
C ILE A 308 -24.29 6.44 0.25
N ASN A 309 -24.86 5.26 0.03
CA ASN A 309 -25.42 4.87 -1.27
C ASN A 309 -26.55 5.81 -1.72
N GLU A 310 -27.47 6.17 -0.82
CA GLU A 310 -28.56 7.12 -1.10
C GLU A 310 -28.04 8.51 -1.44
N LYS A 311 -27.00 8.99 -0.74
CA LYS A 311 -26.36 10.27 -1.05
C LYS A 311 -25.77 10.26 -2.46
N VAL A 312 -25.03 9.22 -2.81
CA VAL A 312 -24.43 9.10 -4.16
C VAL A 312 -25.52 9.05 -5.24
N LYS A 313 -26.64 8.36 -5.00
CA LYS A 313 -27.79 8.35 -5.93
C LYS A 313 -28.54 9.69 -6.03
N SER A 314 -28.48 10.53 -4.99
CA SER A 314 -29.17 11.82 -4.95
C SER A 314 -28.45 12.96 -5.69
N ILE A 315 -27.21 12.73 -6.10
CA ILE A 315 -26.34 13.74 -6.73
C ILE A 315 -26.12 13.34 -8.19
N GLU A 316 -26.21 14.31 -9.09
CA GLU A 316 -25.79 14.12 -10.48
C GLU A 316 -24.25 14.06 -10.52
N ILE A 317 -23.70 12.85 -10.68
CA ILE A 317 -22.26 12.58 -10.58
C ILE A 317 -21.65 12.35 -11.97
N SER A 318 -20.52 13.00 -12.24
CA SER A 318 -19.70 12.78 -13.44
C SER A 318 -18.66 11.67 -13.28
N TYR A 319 -18.60 11.05 -12.10
CA TYR A 319 -17.61 10.02 -11.72
C TYR A 319 -18.26 8.66 -11.50
N LYS A 320 -17.42 7.61 -11.49
CA LYS A 320 -17.88 6.29 -11.10
C LYS A 320 -18.43 6.31 -9.65
N PRO A 321 -19.63 5.77 -9.39
CA PRO A 321 -20.29 5.86 -8.07
C PRO A 321 -19.45 5.37 -6.89
N GLU A 322 -18.66 4.31 -7.07
CA GLU A 322 -17.79 3.70 -6.06
C GLU A 322 -16.73 4.65 -5.51
N VAL A 323 -16.20 5.54 -6.36
CA VAL A 323 -15.23 6.56 -5.96
C VAL A 323 -15.91 7.56 -5.02
N VAL A 324 -17.11 7.99 -5.37
CA VAL A 324 -17.89 8.95 -4.56
C VAL A 324 -18.29 8.32 -3.23
N ARG A 325 -18.67 7.04 -3.22
CA ARG A 325 -18.96 6.29 -1.98
C ARG A 325 -17.73 6.25 -1.06
N ALA A 326 -16.55 6.00 -1.60
CA ALA A 326 -15.31 6.00 -0.82
C ALA A 326 -14.99 7.35 -0.20
N CYS A 327 -15.21 8.45 -0.93
CA CYS A 327 -15.06 9.79 -0.38
C CYS A 327 -16.00 10.02 0.81
N TYR A 328 -17.29 9.68 0.68
CA TYR A 328 -18.24 9.81 1.79
C TYR A 328 -17.88 8.92 2.98
N PHE A 329 -17.44 7.69 2.72
CA PHE A 329 -17.00 6.74 3.74
C PHE A 329 -15.83 7.29 4.56
N ILE A 330 -14.74 7.70 3.90
CA ILE A 330 -13.52 8.21 4.56
C ILE A 330 -13.81 9.49 5.35
N ASN A 331 -14.59 10.40 4.77
CA ASN A 331 -14.92 11.66 5.43
C ASN A 331 -15.70 11.45 6.73
N ASN A 332 -16.71 10.57 6.72
CA ASN A 332 -17.52 10.30 7.91
C ASN A 332 -16.80 9.40 8.93
N MET A 333 -15.85 8.57 8.48
CA MET A 333 -14.91 7.85 9.35
C MET A 333 -13.92 8.77 10.06
N GLY A 334 -13.40 9.78 9.35
CA GLY A 334 -12.48 10.78 9.89
C GLY A 334 -13.10 11.65 10.99
N LEU A 335 -14.42 11.84 10.96
CA LEU A 335 -15.19 12.57 11.99
C LEU A 335 -15.35 11.77 13.30
N ALA A 336 -15.26 10.44 13.26
CA ALA A 336 -15.43 9.57 14.44
C ALA A 336 -14.17 9.49 15.32
N GLN A 337 -13.03 10.02 14.86
CA GLN A 337 -11.77 9.93 15.60
C GLN A 337 -11.20 11.33 15.87
N ASN A 338 -11.02 11.65 17.16
CA ASN A 338 -10.02 12.61 17.63
C ASN A 338 -8.60 12.09 17.33
N LEU A 339 -8.29 11.76 16.08
CA LEU A 339 -6.93 11.50 15.62
C LEU A 339 -6.22 12.86 15.47
N PRO A 340 -4.99 13.03 15.99
CA PRO A 340 -4.21 14.21 15.70
C PRO A 340 -4.09 14.35 14.19
N SER A 341 -4.55 15.50 13.72
CA SER A 341 -4.55 15.97 12.35
C SER A 341 -3.15 15.85 11.71
N TYR A 342 -3.13 15.75 10.38
CA TYR A 342 -2.12 16.29 9.43
C TYR A 342 -1.62 15.38 8.30
N THR A 343 -1.70 14.05 8.38
CA THR A 343 -1.14 13.18 7.31
C THR A 343 -2.03 12.01 6.90
N ILE A 344 -2.97 11.59 7.75
CA ILE A 344 -3.68 10.32 7.56
C ILE A 344 -4.87 10.44 6.57
N SER A 345 -5.54 11.60 6.44
CA SER A 345 -6.69 11.70 5.53
C SER A 345 -6.31 11.91 4.06
N ILE A 346 -5.14 12.48 3.78
CA ILE A 346 -4.67 12.76 2.42
C ILE A 346 -4.10 11.50 1.77
N ASP A 347 -3.32 10.69 2.49
CA ASP A 347 -2.78 9.44 1.92
C ASP A 347 -3.87 8.38 1.70
N TYR A 348 -4.86 8.28 2.59
CA TYR A 348 -5.89 7.24 2.49
C TYR A 348 -6.92 7.53 1.38
N GLY A 349 -7.40 8.78 1.26
CA GLY A 349 -8.28 9.17 0.16
C GLY A 349 -7.61 9.10 -1.23
N VAL A 350 -6.31 9.42 -1.31
CA VAL A 350 -5.53 9.32 -2.55
C VAL A 350 -5.20 7.87 -2.93
N ASN A 351 -5.09 6.96 -1.96
CA ASN A 351 -4.86 5.54 -2.24
C ASN A 351 -6.12 4.81 -2.76
N PHE A 352 -7.33 5.20 -2.33
CA PHE A 352 -8.58 4.69 -2.93
C PHE A 352 -8.77 5.18 -4.37
N LEU A 353 -8.21 6.35 -4.71
CA LEU A 353 -8.20 6.93 -6.06
C LEU A 353 -7.17 6.27 -7.01
N ARG A 354 -6.39 5.27 -6.57
CA ARG A 354 -5.46 4.51 -7.43
C ARG A 354 -6.16 3.48 -8.34
N LEU A 355 -7.39 3.76 -8.78
CA LEU A 355 -8.00 3.01 -9.89
C LEU A 355 -7.17 3.28 -11.17
N PRO A 356 -6.78 2.26 -11.95
CA PRO A 356 -5.90 2.38 -13.12
C PRO A 356 -6.43 3.36 -14.18
N ASP A 357 -7.76 3.54 -14.22
CA ASP A 357 -8.43 4.48 -15.12
C ASP A 357 -8.00 5.95 -14.88
N LEU A 358 -7.60 6.32 -13.66
CA LEU A 358 -7.06 7.66 -13.38
C LEU A 358 -5.60 7.83 -13.82
N ARG A 359 -4.81 6.74 -13.90
CA ARG A 359 -3.40 6.80 -14.32
C ARG A 359 -3.25 6.81 -15.84
N PHE A 360 -4.24 6.31 -16.58
CA PHE A 360 -4.19 6.19 -18.04
C PHE A 360 -4.67 7.42 -18.84
N GLN A 361 -5.24 8.44 -18.20
CA GLN A 361 -5.66 9.68 -18.88
C GLN A 361 -4.79 10.91 -18.59
N ILE A 362 -3.75 10.78 -17.74
CA ILE A 362 -2.74 11.82 -17.53
C ILE A 362 -1.44 11.43 -18.25
N ASP A 363 -1.56 10.82 -19.44
CA ASP A 363 -0.45 10.68 -20.37
C ASP A 363 -0.50 11.86 -21.36
N SER A 364 0.67 12.46 -21.57
CA SER A 364 0.90 13.80 -22.15
C SER A 364 0.54 14.00 -23.63
N SER A 365 -0.45 13.26 -24.16
CA SER A 365 -0.86 13.28 -25.56
C SER A 365 -2.36 13.52 -25.82
N PHE A 366 -3.22 13.62 -24.80
CA PHE A 366 -4.63 13.99 -24.95
C PHE A 366 -4.88 15.44 -24.51
N CYS A 367 -4.60 16.39 -25.38
CA CYS A 367 -4.84 17.83 -25.17
C CYS A 367 -5.90 18.40 -26.13
N TYR A 368 -6.91 17.62 -26.51
CA TYR A 368 -7.95 18.08 -27.44
C TYR A 368 -9.39 17.95 -26.95
N ASP A 369 -9.63 17.55 -25.69
CA ASP A 369 -10.97 17.59 -25.11
C ASP A 369 -10.98 18.54 -23.89
N TYR A 370 -11.36 19.80 -24.16
CA TYR A 370 -11.16 20.94 -23.26
C TYR A 370 -12.14 20.99 -22.09
N ASP A 371 -13.32 20.38 -22.21
CA ASP A 371 -14.32 20.32 -21.13
C ASP A 371 -13.96 19.25 -20.08
N PHE A 372 -13.29 18.17 -20.51
CA PHE A 372 -12.91 17.03 -19.67
C PHE A 372 -11.81 17.36 -18.65
N PHE A 373 -10.83 18.18 -19.03
CA PHE A 373 -9.74 18.63 -18.15
C PHE A 373 -10.21 19.68 -17.12
N PHE A 374 -11.25 20.45 -17.47
CA PHE A 374 -11.76 21.57 -16.70
C PHE A 374 -12.49 21.12 -15.43
N ASP A 375 -13.35 20.11 -15.53
CA ASP A 375 -14.10 19.57 -14.40
C ASP A 375 -13.19 18.83 -13.40
N HIS A 376 -12.24 18.03 -13.91
CA HIS A 376 -11.31 17.25 -13.08
C HIS A 376 -10.35 18.11 -12.25
N PHE A 377 -9.80 19.17 -12.84
CA PHE A 377 -8.83 20.04 -12.16
C PHE A 377 -9.49 20.94 -11.10
N LEU A 378 -10.71 21.42 -11.36
CA LEU A 378 -11.46 22.24 -10.40
C LEU A 378 -11.98 21.41 -9.22
N GLN A 379 -12.46 20.19 -9.48
CA GLN A 379 -12.98 19.30 -8.44
C GLN A 379 -11.88 18.77 -7.52
N ALA A 380 -10.72 18.34 -8.03
CA ALA A 380 -9.60 17.91 -7.20
C ALA A 380 -9.10 19.03 -6.25
N ASN A 381 -9.09 20.28 -6.72
CA ASN A 381 -8.71 21.44 -5.89
C ASN A 381 -9.80 21.84 -4.88
N CYS A 382 -11.09 21.68 -5.23
CA CYS A 382 -12.19 21.86 -4.29
C CYS A 382 -12.18 20.80 -3.19
N TYR A 383 -11.98 19.52 -3.52
CA TYR A 383 -11.85 18.45 -2.52
C TYR A 383 -10.65 18.64 -1.59
N HIS A 384 -9.51 19.07 -2.14
CA HIS A 384 -8.32 19.39 -1.35
C HIS A 384 -8.56 20.61 -0.44
N ALA A 385 -9.23 21.65 -0.94
CA ALA A 385 -9.60 22.84 -0.17
C ALA A 385 -10.65 22.52 0.92
N ILE A 386 -11.57 21.60 0.68
CA ILE A 386 -12.57 21.12 1.64
C ILE A 386 -11.90 20.32 2.76
N ALA A 387 -11.02 19.38 2.41
CA ALA A 387 -10.25 18.60 3.38
C ALA A 387 -9.32 19.50 4.24
N LEU A 388 -8.73 20.54 3.66
CA LEU A 388 -7.87 21.49 4.39
C LEU A 388 -8.66 22.49 5.25
N ALA A 389 -9.81 23.00 4.78
CA ALA A 389 -10.65 23.91 5.54
C ALA A 389 -11.27 23.25 6.78
N PHE A 390 -11.59 21.95 6.70
CA PHE A 390 -12.12 21.20 7.83
C PHE A 390 -11.06 20.92 8.90
N ASN A 391 -9.81 20.66 8.50
CA ASN A 391 -8.68 20.45 9.42
C ASN A 391 -8.36 21.71 10.26
N LEU A 392 -8.56 22.91 9.71
CA LEU A 392 -8.35 24.18 10.43
C LEU A 392 -9.35 24.43 11.56
N ARG A 393 -10.54 23.82 11.51
CA ARG A 393 -11.60 24.02 12.50
C ARG A 393 -11.29 23.41 13.88
N PHE A 394 -10.30 22.50 13.95
CA PHE A 394 -10.01 21.69 15.14
C PHE A 394 -8.55 21.77 15.62
N SER A 395 -7.73 22.69 15.09
CA SER A 395 -6.31 22.86 15.48
C SER A 395 -6.09 24.01 16.49
N PRO A 396 -5.38 23.78 17.61
CA PRO A 396 -4.97 24.84 18.53
C PRO A 396 -3.69 25.59 18.11
N THR A 397 -2.99 25.18 17.04
CA THR A 397 -1.67 25.72 16.66
C THR A 397 -1.68 26.46 15.30
N LEU A 398 -2.30 27.64 15.30
CA LEU A 398 -2.63 28.42 14.09
C LEU A 398 -1.46 28.89 13.19
N GLU A 399 -0.24 29.09 13.69
CA GLU A 399 0.74 29.94 12.97
C GLU A 399 1.54 29.26 11.85
N ASN A 400 1.99 28.01 12.03
CA ASN A 400 2.76 27.28 10.99
C ASN A 400 1.84 26.73 9.88
N GLU A 401 0.63 26.32 10.25
CA GLU A 401 -0.37 25.72 9.37
C GLU A 401 -0.94 26.74 8.36
N LEU A 402 -1.08 28.01 8.79
CA LEU A 402 -1.46 29.12 7.91
C LEU A 402 -0.44 29.40 6.81
N GLY A 403 0.84 29.08 7.00
CA GLY A 403 1.91 29.34 6.01
C GLY A 403 1.82 28.42 4.79
N ILE A 404 1.59 27.14 5.04
CA ILE A 404 1.43 26.10 4.01
C ILE A 404 0.11 26.31 3.27
N LEU A 405 -0.97 26.56 4.01
CA LEU A 405 -2.28 26.90 3.46
C LEU A 405 -2.24 28.16 2.59
N LYS A 406 -1.52 29.21 3.04
CA LYS A 406 -1.30 30.44 2.27
C LYS A 406 -0.60 30.18 0.95
N ASN A 407 0.43 29.33 0.94
CA ASN A 407 1.18 29.03 -0.28
C ASN A 407 0.38 28.18 -1.26
N LEU A 408 -0.36 27.19 -0.78
CA LEU A 408 -1.19 26.32 -1.61
C LEU A 408 -2.41 27.06 -2.18
N LEU A 409 -3.13 27.83 -1.35
CA LEU A 409 -4.26 28.66 -1.80
C LEU A 409 -3.80 29.77 -2.76
N LYS A 410 -2.62 30.36 -2.53
CA LYS A 410 -2.05 31.33 -3.47
C LYS A 410 -1.73 30.68 -4.81
N LYS A 411 -1.19 29.45 -4.82
CA LYS A 411 -0.87 28.71 -6.05
C LYS A 411 -2.13 28.28 -6.80
N ALA A 412 -3.15 27.78 -6.08
CA ALA A 412 -4.45 27.47 -6.64
C ALA A 412 -5.15 28.71 -7.22
N TYR A 413 -5.10 29.84 -6.50
CA TYR A 413 -5.64 31.12 -6.96
C TYR A 413 -4.90 31.71 -8.16
N GLU A 414 -3.56 31.66 -8.18
CA GLU A 414 -2.77 32.14 -9.32
C GLU A 414 -3.01 31.29 -10.58
N ASN A 415 -3.14 29.96 -10.43
CA ASN A 415 -3.48 29.06 -11.53
C ASN A 415 -4.93 29.28 -12.02
N MET A 416 -5.90 29.48 -11.11
CA MET A 416 -7.27 29.84 -11.47
C MET A 416 -7.36 31.21 -12.18
N LYS A 417 -6.54 32.18 -11.78
CA LYS A 417 -6.59 33.55 -12.31
C LYS A 417 -6.08 33.65 -13.75
N GLU A 418 -5.06 32.88 -14.11
CA GLU A 418 -4.59 32.79 -15.50
C GLU A 418 -5.60 32.05 -16.40
N GLU A 419 -6.33 31.09 -15.85
CA GLU A 419 -7.35 30.35 -16.60
C GLU A 419 -8.68 31.10 -16.74
N ILE A 420 -9.11 31.86 -15.72
CA ILE A 420 -10.26 32.77 -15.80
C ILE A 420 -10.06 33.82 -16.91
N LYS A 421 -8.83 34.32 -17.12
CA LYS A 421 -8.52 35.22 -18.24
C LYS A 421 -8.64 34.54 -19.61
N ARG A 422 -8.41 33.23 -19.70
CA ARG A 422 -8.49 32.45 -20.95
C ARG A 422 -9.93 32.06 -21.28
N ILE A 423 -10.73 31.71 -20.27
CA ILE A 423 -12.16 31.39 -20.40
C ILE A 423 -12.98 32.63 -20.78
N GLN A 424 -12.60 33.81 -20.29
CA GLN A 424 -13.19 35.10 -20.68
C GLN A 424 -13.09 35.38 -22.19
N ALA A 425 -12.26 34.64 -22.92
CA ALA A 425 -12.09 34.80 -24.36
C ALA A 425 -12.96 33.86 -25.22
N LEU A 426 -13.70 32.88 -24.65
CA LEU A 426 -14.22 31.76 -25.45
C LEU A 426 -15.74 31.50 -25.53
N VAL A 427 -16.64 31.72 -24.55
CA VAL A 427 -18.08 31.33 -24.72
C VAL A 427 -19.07 32.16 -23.87
N ASP A 428 -20.30 32.32 -24.41
CA ASP A 428 -21.38 33.29 -24.12
C ASP A 428 -22.70 32.70 -23.53
N GLU A 429 -22.70 31.58 -22.79
CA GLU A 429 -23.96 30.95 -22.32
C GLU A 429 -24.37 31.19 -20.84
N GLU A 430 -25.68 31.34 -20.65
CA GLU A 430 -26.34 32.02 -19.51
C GLU A 430 -26.48 31.15 -18.24
N GLU A 431 -26.45 29.82 -18.36
CA GLU A 431 -26.63 28.90 -17.23
C GLU A 431 -25.31 28.60 -16.48
N GLU A 432 -24.22 28.49 -17.24
CA GLU A 432 -22.85 28.47 -16.71
C GLU A 432 -22.50 29.80 -16.04
N ASN A 433 -23.12 30.90 -16.48
CA ASN A 433 -23.01 32.22 -15.89
C ASN A 433 -23.57 32.30 -14.46
N LYS A 434 -24.57 31.49 -14.09
CA LYS A 434 -25.05 31.40 -12.70
C LYS A 434 -24.08 30.64 -11.80
N LYS A 435 -23.52 29.51 -12.26
CA LYS A 435 -22.46 28.78 -11.54
C LYS A 435 -21.18 29.62 -11.41
N LYS A 436 -20.78 30.33 -12.49
CA LYS A 436 -19.72 31.34 -12.50
C LYS A 436 -20.01 32.49 -11.55
N GLN A 437 -21.22 33.05 -11.51
CA GLN A 437 -21.55 34.14 -10.58
C GLN A 437 -21.57 33.69 -9.13
N LEU A 438 -21.96 32.44 -8.82
CA LEU A 438 -21.90 31.89 -7.47
C LEU A 438 -20.45 31.68 -7.01
N MET A 439 -19.62 31.05 -7.86
CA MET A 439 -18.17 30.91 -7.59
C MET A 439 -17.46 32.26 -7.53
N LEU A 440 -17.77 33.17 -8.45
CA LEU A 440 -17.26 34.54 -8.42
C LEU A 440 -17.79 35.27 -7.19
N ALA A 441 -19.01 35.07 -6.69
CA ALA A 441 -19.45 35.71 -5.43
C ALA A 441 -18.65 35.20 -4.22
N ILE A 442 -18.31 33.91 -4.19
CA ILE A 442 -17.45 33.30 -3.17
C ILE A 442 -16.02 33.88 -3.23
N PHE A 443 -15.49 34.08 -4.44
CA PHE A 443 -14.08 34.47 -4.65
C PHE A 443 -13.85 35.94 -5.05
N SER A 444 -14.87 36.77 -5.31
CA SER A 444 -14.73 38.19 -5.74
C SER A 444 -14.76 39.16 -4.56
N ASN A 445 -15.25 38.73 -3.40
CA ASN A 445 -14.96 39.40 -2.12
C ASN A 445 -13.47 39.26 -1.70
N SER A 446 -12.62 38.66 -2.55
CA SER A 446 -11.20 38.40 -2.33
C SER A 446 -10.24 39.61 -2.43
N LYS A 447 -10.72 40.84 -2.46
CA LYS A 447 -9.82 41.96 -2.10
C LYS A 447 -9.62 42.08 -0.59
N ASN A 448 -10.48 41.44 0.21
CA ASN A 448 -10.43 41.51 1.67
C ASN A 448 -10.27 40.16 2.39
N TRP A 449 -10.11 39.03 1.69
CA TRP A 449 -9.95 37.71 2.34
C TRP A 449 -8.76 37.66 3.28
N LYS A 450 -7.64 38.32 2.93
CA LYS A 450 -6.50 38.46 3.85
C LYS A 450 -6.93 39.16 5.13
N ASN A 451 -7.57 40.32 5.07
CA ASN A 451 -7.95 41.03 6.29
C ASN A 451 -9.07 40.32 7.09
N GLN A 452 -9.97 39.58 6.43
CA GLN A 452 -11.03 38.83 7.11
C GLN A 452 -10.54 37.52 7.75
N LEU A 453 -9.59 36.79 7.15
CA LEU A 453 -8.92 35.65 7.79
C LEU A 453 -8.06 36.07 8.99
N TYR A 454 -7.43 37.25 8.92
CA TYR A 454 -6.60 37.77 10.01
C TYR A 454 -7.43 38.34 11.18
N CYS A 455 -8.71 38.71 10.97
CA CYS A 455 -9.52 39.38 12.00
C CYS A 455 -10.77 38.60 12.45
N ASN A 456 -11.36 37.72 11.63
CA ASN A 456 -12.67 37.09 11.86
C ASN A 456 -12.74 35.61 11.44
N GLY A 457 -11.70 34.80 11.72
CA GLY A 457 -11.62 33.38 11.32
C GLY A 457 -12.94 32.59 11.51
N HIS A 458 -13.59 32.76 12.66
CA HIS A 458 -14.85 32.09 12.98
C HIS A 458 -16.04 32.39 12.03
N SER A 459 -16.18 33.60 11.48
CA SER A 459 -17.33 33.92 10.62
C SER A 459 -17.19 33.37 9.19
N TRP A 460 -15.95 33.08 8.78
CA TRP A 460 -15.66 32.50 7.47
C TRP A 460 -15.84 30.99 7.52
N ASP A 461 -15.41 30.35 8.60
CA ASP A 461 -15.66 28.93 8.89
C ASP A 461 -17.16 28.60 8.86
N GLU A 462 -18.00 29.42 9.48
CA GLU A 462 -19.46 29.22 9.50
C GLU A 462 -20.10 29.34 8.11
N LYS A 463 -19.67 30.31 7.29
CA LYS A 463 -20.23 30.51 5.94
C LYS A 463 -19.74 29.45 4.96
N PHE A 464 -18.47 29.06 5.05
CA PHE A 464 -17.89 28.03 4.22
C PHE A 464 -18.44 26.64 4.61
N ALA A 465 -18.54 26.34 5.91
CA ALA A 465 -19.20 25.13 6.41
C ALA A 465 -20.68 25.09 6.00
N LYS A 466 -21.39 26.22 6.05
CA LYS A 466 -22.78 26.28 5.58
C LYS A 466 -22.91 25.99 4.08
N VAL A 467 -22.03 26.56 3.24
CA VAL A 467 -22.03 26.28 1.80
C VAL A 467 -21.67 24.81 1.52
N LEU A 468 -20.74 24.22 2.28
CA LEU A 468 -20.41 22.79 2.16
C LEU A 468 -21.54 21.89 2.66
N ASN A 469 -22.22 22.24 3.73
CA ASN A 469 -23.41 21.53 4.19
C ASN A 469 -24.55 21.65 3.19
N ASP A 470 -24.77 22.83 2.60
CA ASP A 470 -25.79 23.07 1.59
C ASP A 470 -25.50 22.31 0.26
N PHE A 471 -24.22 22.11 -0.10
CA PHE A 471 -23.82 21.40 -1.34
C PHE A 471 -23.63 19.89 -1.18
N LEU A 472 -23.10 19.43 -0.04
CA LEU A 472 -22.69 18.03 0.17
C LEU A 472 -23.55 17.31 1.23
N ASN A 473 -24.43 18.05 1.91
CA ASN A 473 -25.48 17.53 2.78
C ASN A 473 -24.92 16.62 3.90
N PHE A 474 -23.82 17.07 4.51
CA PHE A 474 -23.04 16.42 5.58
C PHE A 474 -23.68 16.48 6.98
N ASP A 475 -24.96 16.83 7.09
CA ASP A 475 -25.60 17.17 8.38
C ASP A 475 -25.77 15.99 9.36
N GLN A 476 -25.38 14.77 8.99
CA GLN A 476 -25.53 13.58 9.82
C GLN A 476 -24.22 13.18 10.50
N GLU A 477 -24.10 13.51 11.78
CA GLU A 477 -23.00 13.06 12.62
C GLU A 477 -23.22 11.61 13.08
N TRP A 478 -22.39 10.69 12.57
CA TRP A 478 -22.37 9.30 13.01
C TRP A 478 -21.52 9.13 14.27
N GLN A 479 -22.13 8.73 15.38
CA GLN A 479 -21.40 8.42 16.61
C GLN A 479 -21.10 6.93 16.70
N PHE A 480 -19.95 6.48 16.19
CA PHE A 480 -19.55 5.07 16.31
C PHE A 480 -18.89 4.77 17.67
N ASP A 481 -19.18 3.61 18.23
CA ASP A 481 -18.43 3.12 19.38
C ASP A 481 -17.02 2.63 18.95
N PRO A 482 -16.10 2.35 19.91
CA PRO A 482 -14.75 1.91 19.58
C PRO A 482 -14.68 0.62 18.75
N GLU A 483 -15.62 -0.31 18.96
CA GLU A 483 -15.66 -1.60 18.25
C GLU A 483 -16.12 -1.39 16.80
N GLN A 484 -17.20 -0.62 16.60
CA GLN A 484 -17.67 -0.16 15.29
C GLN A 484 -16.59 0.59 14.52
N THR A 485 -15.86 1.48 15.20
CA THR A 485 -14.76 2.26 14.59
C THR A 485 -13.61 1.34 14.13
N GLN A 486 -13.24 0.36 14.96
CA GLN A 486 -12.23 -0.62 14.59
C GLN A 486 -12.69 -1.48 13.41
N LEU A 487 -13.94 -1.91 13.40
CA LEU A 487 -14.52 -2.75 12.36
C LEU A 487 -14.60 -2.00 11.02
N LEU A 488 -14.99 -0.73 11.02
CA LEU A 488 -14.97 0.11 9.81
C LEU A 488 -13.54 0.33 9.28
N ARG A 489 -12.54 0.44 10.16
CA ARG A 489 -11.12 0.52 9.76
C ARG A 489 -10.68 -0.78 9.09
N GLN A 490 -10.99 -1.93 9.69
CA GLN A 490 -10.70 -3.24 9.10
C GLN A 490 -11.39 -3.43 7.74
N TYR A 491 -12.67 -3.04 7.65
CA TYR A 491 -13.43 -3.07 6.40
C TYR A 491 -12.79 -2.20 5.32
N TYR A 492 -12.34 -0.99 5.69
CA TYR A 492 -11.64 -0.09 4.77
C TYR A 492 -10.31 -0.70 4.27
N ASP A 493 -9.46 -1.14 5.20
CA ASP A 493 -8.13 -1.67 4.87
C ASP A 493 -8.25 -2.93 3.98
N ALA A 494 -9.26 -3.76 4.21
CA ALA A 494 -9.54 -4.93 3.40
C ALA A 494 -10.10 -4.58 2.01
N ASN A 495 -10.96 -3.56 1.88
CA ASN A 495 -11.39 -3.04 0.57
C ASN A 495 -10.20 -2.44 -0.21
N GLN A 496 -9.30 -1.72 0.46
CA GLN A 496 -8.09 -1.20 -0.18
C GLN A 496 -7.23 -2.34 -0.71
N LEU A 497 -7.01 -3.39 0.08
CA LEU A 497 -6.29 -4.59 -0.37
C LEU A 497 -6.97 -5.25 -1.58
N LEU A 498 -8.31 -5.38 -1.58
CA LEU A 498 -9.06 -5.92 -2.73
C LEU A 498 -8.83 -5.09 -4.00
N VAL A 499 -8.92 -3.76 -3.90
CA VAL A 499 -8.65 -2.84 -5.02
C VAL A 499 -7.20 -2.96 -5.49
N ASP A 500 -6.25 -3.06 -4.57
CA ASP A 500 -4.84 -3.24 -4.93
C ASP A 500 -4.60 -4.58 -5.63
N CYS A 501 -5.28 -5.66 -5.21
CA CYS A 501 -5.25 -6.95 -5.90
C CYS A 501 -5.89 -6.88 -7.29
N LEU A 502 -7.04 -6.21 -7.44
CA LEU A 502 -7.66 -5.95 -8.75
C LEU A 502 -6.73 -5.18 -9.69
N ASN A 503 -5.90 -4.30 -9.16
CA ASN A 503 -4.99 -3.46 -9.93
C ASN A 503 -3.61 -4.08 -10.15
N SER A 504 -3.38 -5.29 -9.61
CA SER A 504 -2.18 -6.07 -9.89
C SER A 504 -2.20 -6.63 -11.32
N ALA A 505 -1.07 -7.18 -11.77
CA ALA A 505 -0.91 -7.74 -13.12
C ALA A 505 -1.62 -9.11 -13.32
N CYS A 506 -2.74 -9.33 -12.64
CA CYS A 506 -3.55 -10.55 -12.73
C CYS A 506 -4.60 -10.45 -13.85
N TYR A 507 -5.06 -11.60 -14.35
CA TYR A 507 -6.19 -11.67 -15.27
C TYR A 507 -7.52 -11.77 -14.49
N VAL A 508 -8.45 -10.89 -14.86
CA VAL A 508 -9.84 -10.82 -14.36
C VAL A 508 -10.70 -10.36 -15.54
N SER A 509 -11.82 -11.04 -15.81
CA SER A 509 -12.81 -10.60 -16.80
C SER A 509 -13.36 -9.22 -16.48
N ARG A 510 -13.79 -8.50 -17.52
CA ARG A 510 -14.33 -7.16 -17.39
C ARG A 510 -15.61 -7.15 -16.56
N GLU A 511 -16.42 -8.19 -16.73
CA GLU A 511 -17.68 -8.41 -16.03
C GLU A 511 -17.44 -8.55 -14.52
N VAL A 512 -16.54 -9.44 -14.11
CA VAL A 512 -16.21 -9.65 -12.70
C VAL A 512 -15.57 -8.40 -12.09
N ARG A 513 -14.67 -7.72 -12.81
CA ARG A 513 -14.08 -6.46 -12.34
C ARG A 513 -15.16 -5.42 -12.08
N GLN A 514 -16.07 -5.22 -13.03
CA GLN A 514 -17.14 -4.23 -12.91
C GLN A 514 -18.08 -4.58 -11.76
N GLU A 515 -18.45 -5.86 -11.60
CA GLU A 515 -19.29 -6.31 -10.48
C GLU A 515 -18.65 -6.01 -9.12
N ILE A 516 -17.35 -6.27 -8.97
CA ILE A 516 -16.64 -5.97 -7.73
C ILE A 516 -16.60 -4.45 -7.50
N GLU A 517 -16.18 -3.67 -8.49
CA GLU A 517 -16.09 -2.20 -8.42
C GLU A 517 -17.46 -1.58 -8.05
N ASP A 518 -18.53 -1.97 -8.75
CA ASP A 518 -19.88 -1.45 -8.56
C ASP A 518 -20.46 -1.80 -7.17
N THR A 519 -19.98 -2.88 -6.55
CA THR A 519 -20.42 -3.32 -5.22
C THR A 519 -19.51 -2.90 -4.07
N LEU A 520 -18.42 -2.17 -4.33
CA LEU A 520 -17.57 -1.61 -3.28
C LEU A 520 -18.35 -0.63 -2.40
N LEU A 521 -18.21 -0.78 -1.08
CA LEU A 521 -18.81 0.08 -0.06
C LEU A 521 -20.34 0.22 -0.18
N LEU A 522 -21.01 -0.83 -0.67
CA LEU A 522 -22.46 -0.94 -0.65
C LEU A 522 -22.94 -1.68 0.60
N PRO A 523 -24.15 -1.36 1.10
CA PRO A 523 -24.81 -2.21 2.07
C PRO A 523 -25.16 -3.56 1.44
N ILE A 524 -25.25 -4.60 2.25
CA ILE A 524 -25.41 -5.99 1.78
C ILE A 524 -26.69 -6.16 0.96
N SER A 525 -27.78 -5.52 1.37
CA SER A 525 -29.06 -5.53 0.63
C SER A 525 -28.88 -5.04 -0.81
N ALA A 526 -28.19 -3.92 -1.01
CA ALA A 526 -27.93 -3.36 -2.34
C ALA A 526 -26.89 -4.18 -3.13
N ALA A 527 -25.90 -4.76 -2.46
CA ALA A 527 -24.90 -5.63 -3.10
C ALA A 527 -25.54 -6.92 -3.65
N LEU A 528 -26.49 -7.51 -2.92
CA LEU A 528 -27.21 -8.71 -3.35
C LEU A 528 -28.15 -8.44 -4.54
N GLU A 529 -28.79 -7.27 -4.59
CA GLU A 529 -29.62 -6.84 -5.73
C GLU A 529 -28.79 -6.67 -7.01
N ASN A 530 -27.59 -6.10 -6.90
CA ASN A 530 -26.68 -5.93 -8.04
C ASN A 530 -26.11 -7.27 -8.56
N ARG A 531 -25.97 -8.30 -7.71
CA ARG A 531 -25.51 -9.64 -8.12
C ARG A 531 -26.56 -10.46 -8.88
N GLN A 532 -27.83 -10.04 -8.86
CA GLN A 532 -28.94 -10.76 -9.50
C GLN A 532 -29.36 -10.15 -10.86
N GLN A 533 -28.81 -8.99 -11.23
CA GLN A 533 -29.01 -8.31 -12.52
C GLN A 533 -27.85 -8.61 -13.47
#